data_AF-A0A4V1XUU2-F1
#
_entry.id   AF-A0A4V1XUU2-F1
#
_cell.length_a   1.000
_cell.length_b   1.000
_cell.length_c   1.000
_cell.angle_alpha   90.00
_cell.angle_beta   90.00
_cell.angle_gamma   90.00
#
_symmetry.space_group_name_H-M   'P 1'
#
loop_
_entity.id
_entity.type
_entity.pdbx_description
1 polymer ?
#
loop_
_entity_poly.entity_id
_entity_poly.type
_entity_poly.pdbx_seq_one_letter_code
_entity_poly.pdbx_strand_id
1 'polypeptide(L)'
;MQWKALALALLLEHGSGQRLEMMRFSCSQLVIDRLDPLVNPGSIPSPHLHQIVGGNSFNASMDPTTHDLPALSTCTSCTFTEDFSNYWTAVLYFRARNGTYKRVPQIPSENLKADGGIAVYYIPSPDRQENVTAFRPGFRMLAGDASLRSPGTARKVCHRCMPATGDHSHLNCAAPDSQTLPTGFCAGGIRTIVTFPTCWDGKNTDSPDHMSHVAYPSSGYTSVGASGICPASHPVKIPQVMLEVMWDTRQFNDKDLWPEDGSQPFVWSNGDKDGYSHHGDYVFGWEGDSLQRAMDARCNDTLCSPLKTQSSEEAMKCTKPRVVKEEIDGWQQAGSKPYHVNASSPSSRTQVASLNAINYHRGNLTFAYCPEKCAAISWRVKGCIKFDQVFVQEKRARTSPSSSTGEEEKEL
;
A
#
# COMPACT_ATOMS: atom_id res chain seq x y z
N MET A 1 -18.57 69.42 26.36
CA MET A 1 -19.00 68.87 25.05
C MET A 1 -17.75 68.29 24.41
N GLN A 2 -17.38 67.07 24.80
CA GLN A 2 -17.65 65.80 24.10
C GLN A 2 -16.99 65.74 22.72
N TRP A 3 -16.48 64.54 22.38
CA TRP A 3 -15.85 64.12 21.11
C TRP A 3 -14.31 64.11 21.08
N LYS A 4 -13.68 63.29 21.94
CA LYS A 4 -12.37 62.65 21.66
C LYS A 4 -12.30 61.27 22.33
N ALA A 5 -13.12 60.33 21.88
CA ALA A 5 -12.93 58.91 22.16
C ALA A 5 -13.59 58.14 21.01
N LEU A 6 -12.78 57.46 20.18
CA LEU A 6 -13.10 56.34 19.30
C LEU A 6 -12.18 56.38 18.06
N ALA A 7 -10.99 55.80 18.20
CA ALA A 7 -10.24 55.19 17.10
C ALA A 7 -9.05 54.41 17.68
N LEU A 8 -9.32 53.40 18.50
CA LEU A 8 -8.31 52.39 18.86
C LEU A 8 -8.99 51.04 19.04
N ALA A 9 -9.43 50.45 17.93
CA ALA A 9 -9.79 49.05 17.86
C ALA A 9 -9.60 48.57 16.40
N LEU A 10 -9.08 47.37 16.24
CA LEU A 10 -8.82 46.62 14.99
C LEU A 10 -7.41 46.77 14.39
N LEU A 11 -6.41 46.36 15.17
CA LEU A 11 -5.29 45.58 14.63
C LEU A 11 -5.17 44.31 15.48
N LEU A 12 -6.20 43.46 15.41
CA LEU A 12 -6.10 42.06 15.81
C LEU A 12 -5.65 41.25 14.59
N GLU A 13 -4.45 40.70 14.73
CA GLU A 13 -4.01 39.41 14.20
C GLU A 13 -4.30 39.13 12.72
N HIS A 14 -3.41 39.60 11.84
CA HIS A 14 -3.07 38.86 10.62
C HIS A 14 -1.77 38.08 10.84
N GLY A 15 -1.78 37.24 11.86
CA GLY A 15 -0.88 36.09 11.92
C GLY A 15 -1.46 34.99 11.01
N SER A 16 -1.50 35.22 9.70
CA SER A 16 -1.87 34.19 8.73
C SER A 16 -0.72 33.18 8.62
N GLY A 17 -0.54 32.34 9.63
CA GLY A 17 0.06 31.04 9.42
C GLY A 17 -0.82 30.36 8.37
N GLN A 18 -0.31 30.20 7.16
CA GLN A 18 -1.00 29.51 6.08
C GLN A 18 -1.36 28.11 6.59
N ARG A 19 -2.62 27.91 7.00
CA ARG A 19 -3.13 26.57 7.28
C ARG A 19 -3.19 25.88 5.93
N LEU A 20 -2.32 24.91 5.71
CA LEU A 20 -2.38 24.03 4.56
C LEU A 20 -3.80 23.45 4.49
N GLU A 21 -4.47 23.65 3.37
CA GLU A 21 -5.77 23.04 3.09
C GLU A 21 -5.54 21.54 2.98
N MET A 22 -6.09 20.78 3.93
CA MET A 22 -5.92 19.34 3.96
C MET A 22 -7.17 18.72 4.54
N MET A 23 -7.80 17.78 3.84
CA MET A 23 -8.76 16.92 4.53
C MET A 23 -8.00 16.00 5.45
N ARG A 24 -8.44 15.89 6.70
CA ARG A 24 -7.90 15.00 7.72
C ARG A 24 -9.08 14.40 8.46
N PHE A 25 -9.22 13.09 8.43
CA PHE A 25 -10.36 12.43 9.04
C PHE A 25 -10.01 11.04 9.54
N SER A 26 -10.79 10.55 10.50
CA SER A 26 -10.61 9.20 11.02
C SER A 26 -11.39 8.18 10.19
N CYS A 27 -10.73 7.04 9.97
CA CYS A 27 -11.39 5.80 9.61
C CYS A 27 -11.12 4.79 10.73
N SER A 28 -12.17 4.35 11.42
CA SER A 28 -12.08 3.34 12.47
C SER A 28 -11.71 1.97 11.88
N GLN A 29 -11.27 1.04 12.72
CA GLN A 29 -10.92 -0.31 12.30
C GLN A 29 -12.11 -1.02 11.65
N LEU A 30 -12.00 -1.31 10.36
CA LEU A 30 -12.97 -2.18 9.68
C LEU A 30 -12.72 -3.64 10.09
N VAL A 31 -11.47 -4.10 9.93
CA VAL A 31 -11.02 -5.45 10.30
C VAL A 31 -9.48 -5.49 10.37
N ILE A 32 -8.93 -6.39 11.18
CA ILE A 32 -7.52 -6.80 11.11
C ILE A 32 -7.46 -8.23 10.60
N ASP A 33 -6.87 -8.45 9.43
CA ASP A 33 -6.94 -9.74 8.73
C ASP A 33 -5.69 -9.98 7.86
N ARG A 34 -5.42 -11.24 7.49
CA ARG A 34 -4.40 -11.59 6.50
C ARG A 34 -5.02 -11.61 5.12
N LEU A 35 -5.46 -10.45 4.68
CA LEU A 35 -5.94 -10.22 3.34
C LEU A 35 -5.14 -9.08 2.72
N ASP A 36 -4.85 -9.22 1.44
CA ASP A 36 -4.15 -8.22 0.65
C ASP A 36 -4.63 -8.34 -0.81
N PRO A 37 -5.82 -7.82 -1.13
CA PRO A 37 -6.36 -7.94 -2.47
C PRO A 37 -5.62 -7.09 -3.51
N LEU A 38 -4.74 -6.17 -3.09
CA LEU A 38 -3.95 -5.36 -4.00
C LEU A 38 -2.77 -6.19 -4.51
N VAL A 39 -1.89 -6.65 -3.62
CA VAL A 39 -0.65 -7.34 -4.00
C VAL A 39 -0.84 -8.86 -4.11
N ASN A 40 -1.78 -9.45 -3.37
CA ASN A 40 -2.03 -10.89 -3.35
C ASN A 40 -3.52 -11.23 -3.57
N PRO A 41 -4.13 -10.80 -4.68
CA PRO A 41 -5.54 -11.01 -4.96
C PRO A 41 -5.94 -12.50 -4.89
N GLY A 42 -6.98 -12.77 -4.12
CA GLY A 42 -7.55 -14.11 -3.88
C GLY A 42 -6.82 -14.94 -2.83
N SER A 43 -5.69 -14.47 -2.28
CA SER A 43 -4.91 -15.23 -1.31
C SER A 43 -5.52 -15.16 0.08
N ILE A 44 -5.72 -16.32 0.70
CA ILE A 44 -6.25 -16.47 2.06
C ILE A 44 -5.47 -17.60 2.75
N PRO A 45 -4.55 -17.31 3.69
CA PRO A 45 -4.09 -15.98 4.11
C PRO A 45 -3.11 -15.33 3.11
N SER A 46 -3.01 -14.00 3.14
CA SER A 46 -1.88 -13.25 2.59
C SER A 46 -0.60 -13.43 3.46
N PRO A 47 0.60 -13.07 2.97
CA PRO A 47 1.87 -13.32 3.65
C PRO A 47 2.00 -12.68 5.05
N HIS A 48 1.38 -11.53 5.27
CA HIS A 48 1.40 -10.81 6.55
C HIS A 48 0.05 -10.21 6.94
N LEU A 49 -0.04 -9.78 8.20
CA LEU A 49 -1.28 -9.27 8.79
C LEU A 49 -1.42 -7.76 8.53
N HIS A 50 -2.60 -7.36 8.09
CA HIS A 50 -2.96 -5.97 7.81
C HIS A 50 -4.02 -5.46 8.77
N GLN A 51 -3.96 -4.17 9.07
CA GLN A 51 -5.10 -3.43 9.61
C GLN A 51 -5.78 -2.67 8.48
N ILE A 52 -7.09 -2.86 8.33
CA ILE A 52 -7.86 -2.38 7.19
C ILE A 52 -8.96 -1.44 7.68
N VAL A 53 -9.16 -0.34 6.95
CA VAL A 53 -10.22 0.65 7.16
C VAL A 53 -10.93 0.98 5.84
N GLY A 54 -12.10 1.62 5.91
CA GLY A 54 -12.86 2.08 4.76
C GLY A 54 -14.17 1.34 4.50
N GLY A 55 -14.53 1.19 3.22
CA GLY A 55 -15.78 0.54 2.78
C GLY A 55 -15.85 -0.95 3.14
N ASN A 56 -17.05 -1.43 3.52
CA ASN A 56 -17.25 -2.82 3.94
C ASN A 56 -17.37 -3.83 2.78
N SER A 57 -17.21 -3.43 1.51
CA SER A 57 -17.10 -4.38 0.39
C SER A 57 -15.75 -5.11 0.34
N PHE A 58 -14.74 -4.65 1.10
CA PHE A 58 -13.39 -5.20 1.16
C PHE A 58 -13.36 -6.73 1.24
N ASN A 59 -12.67 -7.40 0.32
CA ASN A 59 -12.58 -8.85 0.31
C ASN A 59 -11.23 -9.31 -0.26
N ALA A 60 -11.01 -10.63 -0.30
CA ALA A 60 -9.71 -11.19 -0.68
C ALA A 60 -9.32 -10.95 -2.14
N SER A 61 -10.27 -10.79 -3.09
CA SER A 61 -9.95 -10.70 -4.52
C SER A 61 -9.99 -9.29 -5.07
N MET A 62 -11.02 -8.50 -4.71
CA MET A 62 -11.35 -7.17 -5.24
C MET A 62 -10.89 -6.97 -6.69
N ASP A 63 -11.45 -7.73 -7.63
CA ASP A 63 -11.08 -7.62 -9.05
C ASP A 63 -11.46 -6.21 -9.58
N PRO A 64 -10.51 -5.43 -10.14
CA PRO A 64 -10.78 -4.05 -10.58
C PRO A 64 -11.84 -3.94 -11.68
N THR A 65 -12.12 -5.03 -12.40
CA THR A 65 -13.08 -5.04 -13.51
C THR A 65 -14.52 -5.25 -13.06
N THR A 66 -14.73 -5.84 -11.87
CA THR A 66 -16.06 -6.25 -11.39
C THR A 66 -16.39 -5.76 -9.98
N HIS A 67 -15.40 -5.33 -9.20
CA HIS A 67 -15.56 -4.93 -7.82
C HIS A 67 -15.65 -3.41 -7.70
N ASP A 68 -16.88 -2.89 -7.78
CA ASP A 68 -17.19 -1.48 -7.53
C ASP A 68 -17.36 -1.24 -6.02
N LEU A 69 -16.38 -0.56 -5.39
CA LEU A 69 -16.35 -0.33 -3.94
C LEU A 69 -17.56 0.50 -3.45
N PRO A 70 -17.86 1.68 -4.03
CA PRO A 70 -19.07 2.44 -3.70
C PRO A 70 -20.36 1.64 -3.85
N ALA A 71 -20.54 0.92 -4.95
CA ALA A 71 -21.81 0.24 -5.23
C ALA A 71 -22.03 -1.01 -4.35
N LEU A 72 -20.95 -1.67 -3.92
CA LEU A 72 -21.01 -2.91 -3.13
C LEU A 72 -20.94 -2.67 -1.62
N SER A 73 -20.51 -1.48 -1.18
CA SER A 73 -20.42 -1.14 0.23
C SER A 73 -21.75 -0.61 0.77
N THR A 74 -22.15 -1.07 1.95
CA THR A 74 -23.34 -0.57 2.66
C THR A 74 -22.99 0.38 3.81
N CYS A 75 -21.72 0.42 4.20
CA CYS A 75 -21.18 1.36 5.18
C CYS A 75 -19.70 1.60 4.90
N THR A 76 -19.16 2.66 5.49
CA THR A 76 -17.72 2.94 5.55
C THR A 76 -17.32 3.19 7.00
N SER A 77 -16.12 2.74 7.37
CA SER A 77 -15.55 3.03 8.69
C SER A 77 -14.96 4.44 8.81
N CYS A 78 -15.03 5.26 7.75
CA CYS A 78 -14.59 6.65 7.67
C CYS A 78 -15.68 7.67 8.01
N THR A 79 -15.32 8.87 8.47
CA THR A 79 -16.33 9.91 8.78
C THR A 79 -16.94 10.59 7.55
N PHE A 80 -16.31 10.54 6.37
CA PHE A 80 -16.94 10.97 5.11
C PHE A 80 -17.72 9.79 4.51
N THR A 81 -19.05 9.92 4.41
CA THR A 81 -19.92 8.81 4.01
C THR A 81 -19.86 8.48 2.52
N GLU A 82 -19.26 9.37 1.72
CA GLU A 82 -19.04 9.19 0.29
C GLU A 82 -17.68 8.52 0.00
N ASP A 83 -16.86 8.25 1.02
CA ASP A 83 -15.57 7.55 0.88
C ASP A 83 -15.71 6.07 1.25
N PHE A 84 -15.79 5.22 0.23
CA PHE A 84 -15.73 3.76 0.35
C PHE A 84 -14.37 3.19 -0.07
N SER A 85 -13.36 4.04 -0.24
CA SER A 85 -11.99 3.58 -0.50
C SER A 85 -11.54 2.63 0.60
N ASN A 86 -10.65 1.70 0.28
CA ASN A 86 -9.99 0.87 1.28
C ASN A 86 -8.53 1.30 1.43
N TYR A 87 -8.10 1.37 2.68
CA TYR A 87 -6.74 1.72 3.09
C TYR A 87 -6.25 0.69 4.09
N TRP A 88 -5.03 0.20 3.92
CA TRP A 88 -4.45 -0.71 4.90
C TRP A 88 -2.94 -0.55 5.01
N THR A 89 -2.41 -0.96 6.17
CA THR A 89 -0.98 -1.02 6.45
C THR A 89 -0.65 -2.30 7.21
N ALA A 90 0.62 -2.69 7.23
CA ALA A 90 1.10 -3.77 8.09
C ALA A 90 0.80 -3.49 9.58
N VAL A 91 0.56 -4.56 10.35
CA VAL A 91 0.39 -4.53 11.81
C VAL A 91 1.71 -4.54 12.55
N LEU A 92 1.81 -3.74 13.62
CA LEU A 92 2.96 -3.74 14.53
C LEU A 92 2.78 -4.74 15.68
N TYR A 93 3.85 -5.45 16.03
CA TYR A 93 3.93 -6.36 17.18
C TYR A 93 5.03 -5.91 18.15
N PHE A 94 4.79 -6.13 19.43
CA PHE A 94 5.80 -6.10 20.48
C PHE A 94 6.36 -7.50 20.70
N ARG A 95 7.68 -7.66 20.69
CA ARG A 95 8.37 -8.91 21.04
C ARG A 95 8.93 -8.79 22.46
N ALA A 96 8.33 -9.50 23.40
CA ALA A 96 8.78 -9.54 24.78
C ALA A 96 10.15 -10.24 24.92
N ARG A 97 10.83 -9.98 26.04
CA ARG A 97 12.11 -10.61 26.42
C ARG A 97 12.08 -12.14 26.36
N ASN A 98 10.96 -12.76 26.75
CA ASN A 98 10.77 -14.21 26.69
C ASN A 98 10.54 -14.76 25.26
N GLY A 99 10.59 -13.90 24.23
CA GLY A 99 10.42 -14.25 22.83
C GLY A 99 8.97 -14.35 22.34
N THR A 100 7.99 -14.14 23.21
CA THR A 100 6.57 -14.09 22.83
C THR A 100 6.21 -12.76 22.16
N TYR A 101 5.16 -12.78 21.35
CA TYR A 101 4.69 -11.60 20.61
C TYR A 101 3.30 -11.18 21.06
N LYS A 102 3.08 -9.87 21.10
CA LYS A 102 1.77 -9.27 21.36
C LYS A 102 1.51 -8.21 20.32
N ARG A 103 0.32 -8.24 19.69
CA ARG A 103 -0.08 -7.19 18.75
C ARG A 103 -0.13 -5.85 19.47
N VAL A 104 0.42 -4.81 18.85
CA VAL A 104 0.29 -3.44 19.35
C VAL A 104 -1.06 -2.90 18.85
N PRO A 105 -1.97 -2.48 19.74
CA PRO A 105 -3.23 -1.89 19.34
C PRO A 105 -3.02 -0.47 18.77
N GLN A 106 -3.92 -0.05 17.88
CA GLN A 106 -3.98 1.33 17.43
C GLN A 106 -4.80 2.17 18.42
N ILE A 107 -4.44 3.46 18.55
CA ILE A 107 -5.26 4.48 19.19
C ILE A 107 -5.63 5.55 18.15
N PRO A 108 -6.70 6.33 18.39
CA PRO A 108 -7.04 7.42 17.48
C PRO A 108 -5.91 8.42 17.36
N SER A 109 -5.67 8.92 16.14
CA SER A 109 -4.81 10.08 15.92
C SER A 109 -5.29 11.28 16.73
N GLU A 110 -4.35 12.16 17.08
CA GLU A 110 -4.59 13.29 17.97
C GLU A 110 -5.77 14.15 17.51
N ASN A 111 -6.69 14.45 18.44
CA ASN A 111 -7.93 15.20 18.24
C ASN A 111 -8.95 14.58 17.28
N LEU A 112 -8.77 13.31 16.91
CA LEU A 112 -9.79 12.53 16.22
C LEU A 112 -10.43 11.52 17.18
N LYS A 113 -11.62 11.04 16.81
CA LYS A 113 -12.33 9.95 17.49
C LYS A 113 -12.44 8.77 16.55
N ALA A 114 -12.08 7.58 17.04
CA ALA A 114 -12.14 6.31 16.32
C ALA A 114 -12.05 5.14 17.31
N ASP A 115 -12.34 3.93 16.84
CA ASP A 115 -11.91 2.69 17.49
C ASP A 115 -10.74 2.11 16.68
N GLY A 116 -9.53 2.23 17.23
CA GLY A 116 -8.28 1.99 16.49
C GLY A 116 -8.23 2.77 15.16
N GLY A 117 -7.78 2.09 14.11
CA GLY A 117 -7.89 2.58 12.74
C GLY A 117 -6.76 3.49 12.26
N ILE A 118 -7.06 4.30 11.24
CA ILE A 118 -6.11 5.10 10.47
C ILE A 118 -6.69 6.50 10.29
N ALA A 119 -5.87 7.54 10.48
CA ALA A 119 -6.20 8.87 10.02
C ALA A 119 -5.78 9.02 8.55
N VAL A 120 -6.74 9.34 7.70
CA VAL A 120 -6.55 9.49 6.26
C VAL A 120 -6.52 10.97 5.91
N TYR A 121 -5.59 11.32 5.03
CA TYR A 121 -5.45 12.67 4.53
C TYR A 121 -5.60 12.70 3.02
N TYR A 122 -6.29 13.73 2.53
CA TYR A 122 -6.28 14.13 1.13
C TYR A 122 -5.85 15.58 1.06
N ILE A 123 -4.66 15.81 0.52
CA ILE A 123 -4.02 17.13 0.55
C ILE A 123 -3.80 17.62 -0.89
N PRO A 124 -4.50 18.69 -1.34
CA PRO A 124 -4.29 19.28 -2.66
C PRO A 124 -2.92 19.96 -2.78
N SER A 125 -2.67 20.59 -3.92
CA SER A 125 -1.54 21.51 -4.04
C SER A 125 -1.76 22.72 -3.13
N PRO A 126 -0.74 23.20 -2.40
CA PRO A 126 -0.82 24.49 -1.71
C PRO A 126 -0.98 25.67 -2.69
N ASP A 127 -0.57 25.52 -3.95
CA ASP A 127 -0.83 26.52 -4.98
C ASP A 127 -2.25 26.36 -5.53
N ARG A 128 -3.09 27.38 -5.33
CA ARG A 128 -4.48 27.42 -5.81
C ARG A 128 -4.59 27.57 -7.33
N GLN A 129 -3.52 27.95 -8.02
CA GLN A 129 -3.48 28.03 -9.48
C GLN A 129 -3.22 26.69 -10.14
N GLU A 130 -2.68 25.72 -9.38
CA GLU A 130 -2.46 24.38 -9.90
C GLU A 130 -3.73 23.55 -9.82
N ASN A 131 -4.08 22.91 -10.93
CA ASN A 131 -5.19 21.97 -10.97
C ASN A 131 -4.79 20.66 -10.30
N VAL A 132 -5.67 20.14 -9.44
CA VAL A 132 -5.53 18.82 -8.80
C VAL A 132 -6.65 17.93 -9.32
N THR A 133 -6.28 16.86 -10.01
CA THR A 133 -7.23 15.89 -10.55
C THR A 133 -7.48 14.79 -9.52
N ALA A 134 -8.73 14.57 -9.14
CA ALA A 134 -9.11 13.45 -8.29
C ALA A 134 -8.87 12.10 -9.00
N PHE A 135 -8.76 11.05 -8.19
CA PHE A 135 -8.64 9.68 -8.69
C PHE A 135 -9.90 9.25 -9.47
N ARG A 136 -9.74 8.21 -10.28
CA ARG A 136 -10.83 7.63 -11.10
C ARG A 136 -11.19 6.23 -10.58
N PRO A 137 -12.41 5.72 -10.82
CA PRO A 137 -12.74 4.34 -10.50
C PRO A 137 -11.69 3.35 -11.01
N GLY A 138 -11.32 2.38 -10.17
CA GLY A 138 -10.23 1.45 -10.45
C GLY A 138 -8.83 1.95 -10.09
N PHE A 139 -8.69 3.16 -9.53
CA PHE A 139 -7.37 3.68 -9.11
C PHE A 139 -6.81 2.92 -7.92
N ARG A 140 -5.54 2.52 -8.00
CA ARG A 140 -4.86 1.71 -6.99
C ARG A 140 -3.44 2.17 -6.79
N MET A 141 -2.95 2.16 -5.56
CA MET A 141 -1.57 2.51 -5.28
C MET A 141 -0.99 1.66 -4.17
N LEU A 142 0.30 1.35 -4.30
CA LEU A 142 1.15 0.86 -3.22
C LEU A 142 2.25 1.88 -2.94
N ALA A 143 2.49 2.20 -1.66
CA ALA A 143 3.58 3.05 -1.22
C ALA A 143 4.40 2.36 -0.14
N GLY A 144 5.74 2.41 -0.25
CA GLY A 144 6.65 1.60 0.59
C GLY A 144 6.99 0.26 -0.07
N ASP A 145 7.69 -0.61 0.64
CA ASP A 145 8.10 -1.92 0.12
C ASP A 145 8.17 -2.95 1.25
N ALA A 146 7.24 -3.91 1.26
CA ALA A 146 7.15 -4.95 2.28
C ALA A 146 8.40 -5.86 2.36
N SER A 147 9.23 -5.88 1.32
CA SER A 147 10.47 -6.67 1.25
C SER A 147 11.72 -5.90 1.66
N LEU A 148 11.63 -4.58 1.87
CA LEU A 148 12.79 -3.74 2.17
C LEU A 148 13.37 -4.07 3.56
N ARG A 149 14.69 -4.26 3.64
CA ARG A 149 15.41 -4.61 4.89
C ARG A 149 16.63 -3.72 5.15
N SER A 150 16.73 -2.62 4.41
CA SER A 150 17.79 -1.62 4.53
C SER A 150 17.19 -0.24 4.27
N PRO A 151 17.86 0.86 4.67
CA PRO A 151 17.37 2.21 4.40
C PRO A 151 16.95 2.38 2.94
N GLY A 152 15.71 2.80 2.74
CA GLY A 152 15.16 3.08 1.43
C GLY A 152 15.49 4.50 0.99
N THR A 153 15.36 4.76 -0.31
CA THR A 153 15.42 6.12 -0.85
C THR A 153 14.15 6.93 -0.54
N ALA A 154 13.04 6.25 -0.21
CA ALA A 154 11.76 6.86 0.07
C ALA A 154 11.68 7.39 1.52
N ARG A 155 11.92 8.69 1.72
CA ARG A 155 11.57 9.41 2.97
C ARG A 155 10.07 9.73 3.04
N LYS A 156 9.24 8.73 2.76
CA LYS A 156 7.78 8.84 2.67
C LYS A 156 7.05 7.80 3.50
N VAL A 157 7.83 6.89 4.08
CA VAL A 157 7.44 5.98 5.14
C VAL A 157 8.33 6.31 6.32
N CYS A 158 7.73 6.64 7.46
CA CYS A 158 8.50 7.03 8.64
C CYS A 158 7.77 6.76 9.95
N HIS A 159 8.53 6.82 11.03
CA HIS A 159 8.14 6.54 12.39
C HIS A 159 8.56 7.71 13.27
N ARG A 160 7.72 8.07 14.24
CA ARG A 160 8.02 9.06 15.26
C ARG A 160 7.72 8.50 16.63
N CYS A 161 8.65 8.74 17.55
CA CYS A 161 8.42 8.51 18.97
C CYS A 161 7.64 9.69 19.54
N MET A 162 6.39 9.49 19.91
CA MET A 162 5.51 10.60 20.31
C MET A 162 5.71 10.97 21.78
N PRO A 163 5.73 12.26 22.13
CA PRO A 163 5.69 12.72 23.52
C PRO A 163 4.30 12.50 24.13
N ALA A 164 4.21 12.44 25.46
CA ALA A 164 2.94 12.23 26.17
C ALA A 164 1.91 13.34 25.93
N THR A 165 2.39 14.56 25.63
CA THR A 165 1.54 15.73 25.31
C THR A 165 0.94 15.68 23.92
N GLY A 166 1.36 14.72 23.09
CA GLY A 166 1.11 14.73 21.67
C GLY A 166 2.01 15.69 20.89
N ASP A 167 1.98 15.57 19.57
CA ASP A 167 2.82 16.34 18.66
C ASP A 167 2.17 16.56 17.29
N HIS A 168 1.67 17.77 17.09
CA HIS A 168 0.99 18.19 15.87
C HIS A 168 1.96 18.76 14.81
N SER A 169 3.27 18.62 15.02
CA SER A 169 4.29 19.15 14.11
C SER A 169 4.78 18.11 13.11
N HIS A 170 5.23 18.58 11.95
CA HIS A 170 5.86 17.77 10.90
C HIS A 170 4.97 16.60 10.40
N LEU A 171 4.05 16.93 9.49
CA LEU A 171 3.34 15.92 8.68
C LEU A 171 4.24 15.33 7.59
N ASN A 172 5.37 15.97 7.31
CA ASN A 172 6.38 15.42 6.43
C ASN A 172 7.31 14.49 7.22
N CYS A 173 7.67 13.36 6.60
CA CYS A 173 8.72 12.43 7.06
C CYS A 173 10.12 13.10 7.04
N ALA A 174 10.31 14.06 7.93
CA ALA A 174 11.52 14.81 8.18
C ALA A 174 11.83 14.77 9.68
N ALA A 175 13.04 15.16 10.07
CA ALA A 175 13.45 15.16 11.48
C ALA A 175 12.38 15.87 12.34
N PRO A 176 11.95 15.26 13.45
CA PRO A 176 12.56 14.12 14.15
C PRO A 176 12.11 12.72 13.69
N ASP A 177 11.33 12.60 12.60
CA ASP A 177 10.87 11.30 12.09
C ASP A 177 12.04 10.48 11.49
N SER A 178 11.97 9.16 11.61
CA SER A 178 12.97 8.20 11.11
C SER A 178 12.36 7.11 10.24
N GLN A 179 13.12 6.56 9.29
CA GLN A 179 12.72 5.31 8.60
C GLN A 179 12.77 4.10 9.53
N THR A 180 13.51 4.18 10.63
CA THR A 180 13.63 3.09 11.60
C THR A 180 12.59 3.20 12.71
N LEU A 181 12.25 2.06 13.31
CA LEU A 181 11.49 2.02 14.54
C LEU A 181 12.23 2.77 15.66
N PRO A 182 11.51 3.51 16.54
CA PRO A 182 12.09 4.16 17.70
C PRO A 182 12.87 3.20 18.61
N THR A 183 14.03 3.64 19.08
CA THR A 183 14.94 2.83 19.90
C THR A 183 14.66 2.92 21.40
N GLY A 184 13.74 3.79 21.83
CA GLY A 184 13.42 4.03 23.23
C GLY A 184 11.92 4.07 23.47
N PHE A 185 11.55 4.27 24.74
CA PHE A 185 10.16 4.36 25.16
C PHE A 185 9.49 5.61 24.59
N CYS A 186 8.32 5.43 24.00
CA CYS A 186 7.53 6.51 23.46
C CYS A 186 6.34 6.77 24.37
N ALA A 187 6.36 7.89 25.08
CA ALA A 187 5.38 8.19 26.12
C ALA A 187 3.95 8.41 25.56
N GLY A 188 3.85 8.88 24.31
CA GLY A 188 2.60 9.05 23.56
C GLY A 188 2.32 7.93 22.55
N GLY A 189 3.11 6.86 22.53
CA GLY A 189 3.04 5.82 21.51
C GLY A 189 3.95 6.08 20.30
N ILE A 190 3.86 5.23 19.28
CA ILE A 190 4.61 5.40 18.02
C ILE A 190 3.64 5.88 16.94
N ARG A 191 3.97 6.97 16.27
CA ARG A 191 3.27 7.40 15.05
C ARG A 191 3.96 6.83 13.84
N THR A 192 3.22 6.30 12.88
CA THR A 192 3.75 5.98 11.55
C THR A 192 3.00 6.74 10.48
N ILE A 193 3.72 7.13 9.43
CA ILE A 193 3.17 7.80 8.25
C ILE A 193 3.56 7.02 7.00
N VAL A 194 2.61 6.86 6.09
CA VAL A 194 2.84 6.49 4.70
C VAL A 194 2.28 7.59 3.81
N THR A 195 3.13 8.25 3.04
CA THR A 195 2.76 9.28 2.08
C THR A 195 2.81 8.70 0.67
N PHE A 196 1.72 8.82 -0.08
CA PHE A 196 1.65 8.33 -1.46
C PHE A 196 2.19 9.35 -2.47
N PRO A 197 2.59 8.88 -3.68
CA PRO A 197 2.89 9.73 -4.83
C PRO A 197 1.80 10.75 -5.18
N THR A 198 2.19 11.87 -5.78
CA THR A 198 1.28 13.00 -6.12
C THR A 198 1.26 13.35 -7.61
N CYS A 199 1.97 12.58 -8.42
CA CYS A 199 2.05 12.77 -9.87
C CYS A 199 1.59 11.49 -10.56
N TRP A 200 0.72 11.63 -11.54
CA TRP A 200 0.07 10.54 -12.26
C TRP A 200 0.39 10.63 -13.76
N ASP A 201 0.53 9.49 -14.42
CA ASP A 201 0.78 9.39 -15.87
C ASP A 201 -0.36 9.91 -16.75
N GLY A 202 -1.53 10.18 -16.15
CA GLY A 202 -2.71 10.72 -16.84
C GLY A 202 -3.51 9.67 -17.62
N LYS A 203 -3.11 8.40 -17.56
CA LYS A 203 -3.67 7.32 -18.38
C LYS A 203 -4.10 6.10 -17.58
N ASN A 204 -3.23 5.54 -16.76
CA ASN A 204 -3.46 4.23 -16.13
C ASN A 204 -3.96 4.41 -14.70
N THR A 205 -5.08 3.78 -14.35
CA THR A 205 -5.58 3.78 -12.97
C THR A 205 -4.79 2.82 -12.08
N ASP A 206 -4.09 1.87 -12.68
CA ASP A 206 -3.23 0.93 -11.97
C ASP A 206 -2.10 0.47 -12.90
N SER A 207 -1.02 -0.03 -12.32
CA SER A 207 0.09 -0.69 -13.01
C SER A 207 0.32 -2.08 -12.42
N PRO A 208 0.99 -3.01 -13.13
CA PRO A 208 1.22 -4.37 -12.59
C PRO A 208 1.97 -4.42 -11.26
N ASP A 209 2.69 -3.36 -10.91
CA ASP A 209 3.41 -3.17 -9.64
C ASP A 209 2.71 -2.19 -8.68
N HIS A 210 1.53 -1.68 -9.05
CA HIS A 210 0.75 -0.67 -8.32
C HIS A 210 1.50 0.64 -8.01
N MET A 211 2.61 0.89 -8.70
CA MET A 211 3.55 1.97 -8.42
C MET A 211 3.94 2.76 -9.67
N SER A 212 4.27 2.10 -10.78
CA SER A 212 4.89 2.74 -11.95
C SER A 212 3.99 3.70 -12.74
N HIS A 213 2.67 3.72 -12.51
CA HIS A 213 1.75 4.70 -13.08
C HIS A 213 1.68 6.02 -12.27
N VAL A 214 2.34 6.07 -11.11
CA VAL A 214 2.46 7.27 -10.27
C VAL A 214 3.92 7.55 -9.90
N ALA A 215 4.22 8.80 -9.58
CA ALA A 215 5.55 9.24 -9.19
C ALA A 215 5.51 10.31 -8.10
N TYR A 216 6.57 10.34 -7.28
CA TYR A 216 6.83 11.49 -6.43
C TYR A 216 7.31 12.68 -7.29
N PRO A 217 7.06 13.92 -6.87
CA PRO A 217 7.51 15.09 -7.60
C PRO A 217 9.04 15.18 -7.60
N SER A 218 9.60 15.71 -8.69
CA SER A 218 11.04 15.86 -8.88
C SER A 218 11.69 16.91 -7.97
N SER A 219 10.89 17.84 -7.45
CA SER A 219 11.27 18.88 -6.49
C SER A 219 10.22 18.95 -5.39
N GLY A 220 10.56 19.50 -4.22
CA GLY A 220 9.61 19.55 -3.11
C GLY A 220 9.17 18.18 -2.60
N TYR A 221 9.92 17.11 -2.88
CA TYR A 221 9.56 15.76 -2.50
C TYR A 221 9.52 15.55 -0.97
N THR A 222 9.92 16.50 -0.12
CA THR A 222 9.73 16.43 1.34
C THR A 222 8.57 17.30 1.83
N SER A 223 7.89 18.02 0.94
CA SER A 223 6.79 18.89 1.27
C SER A 223 5.47 18.12 1.46
N VAL A 224 4.56 18.74 2.20
CA VAL A 224 3.22 18.23 2.48
C VAL A 224 2.28 18.68 1.35
N GLY A 225 1.40 17.78 0.91
CA GLY A 225 0.50 18.01 -0.22
C GLY A 225 1.12 17.78 -1.58
N ALA A 226 0.29 17.97 -2.62
CA ALA A 226 0.66 17.83 -4.03
C ALA A 226 1.55 18.99 -4.51
N SER A 227 2.58 19.31 -3.75
CA SER A 227 3.55 20.36 -4.04
C SER A 227 4.67 19.86 -4.97
N GLY A 228 5.47 20.79 -5.50
CA GLY A 228 6.59 20.45 -6.36
C GLY A 228 6.21 20.15 -7.80
N ILE A 229 7.23 19.87 -8.62
CA ILE A 229 7.08 19.69 -10.07
C ILE A 229 6.96 18.21 -10.40
N CYS A 230 5.84 17.86 -11.03
CA CYS A 230 5.65 16.52 -11.55
C CYS A 230 6.58 16.24 -12.75
N PRO A 231 7.19 15.05 -12.82
CA PRO A 231 8.05 14.69 -13.93
C PRO A 231 7.24 14.61 -15.23
N ALA A 232 7.88 14.81 -16.38
CA ALA A 232 7.21 14.78 -17.68
C ALA A 232 6.52 13.44 -17.98
N SER A 233 6.99 12.34 -17.37
CA SER A 233 6.34 11.03 -17.47
C SER A 233 5.04 10.91 -16.68
N HIS A 234 4.83 11.79 -15.68
CA HIS A 234 3.67 11.79 -14.80
C HIS A 234 3.08 13.20 -14.64
N PRO A 235 2.61 13.83 -15.73
CA PRO A 235 2.35 15.27 -15.74
C PRO A 235 1.10 15.69 -14.96
N VAL A 236 0.23 14.75 -14.58
CA VAL A 236 -1.04 15.08 -13.92
C VAL A 236 -0.85 15.11 -12.40
N LYS A 237 -1.17 16.25 -11.80
CA LYS A 237 -1.14 16.40 -10.35
C LYS A 237 -2.40 15.80 -9.73
N ILE A 238 -2.22 14.92 -8.75
CA ILE A 238 -3.26 14.22 -7.99
C ILE A 238 -3.13 14.57 -6.51
N PRO A 239 -4.21 14.48 -5.70
CA PRO A 239 -4.12 14.81 -4.29
C PRO A 239 -3.18 13.85 -3.57
N GLN A 240 -2.44 14.36 -2.59
CA GLN A 240 -1.62 13.51 -1.72
C GLN A 240 -2.52 12.73 -0.79
N VAL A 241 -2.53 11.41 -0.95
CA VAL A 241 -3.03 10.49 0.07
C VAL A 241 -1.92 10.30 1.11
N MET A 242 -2.27 10.41 2.38
CA MET A 242 -1.38 10.05 3.48
C MET A 242 -2.14 9.24 4.52
N LEU A 243 -1.52 8.18 5.00
CA LEU A 243 -2.02 7.35 6.08
C LEU A 243 -1.18 7.63 7.32
N GLU A 244 -1.84 7.98 8.42
CA GLU A 244 -1.23 8.14 9.72
C GLU A 244 -1.82 7.11 10.68
N VAL A 245 -0.95 6.40 11.38
CA VAL A 245 -1.34 5.40 12.37
C VAL A 245 -0.66 5.71 13.70
N MET A 246 -1.44 5.75 14.77
CA MET A 246 -0.92 5.85 16.13
C MET A 246 -0.98 4.47 16.80
N TRP A 247 0.19 3.95 17.14
CA TRP A 247 0.36 2.66 17.82
C TRP A 247 0.51 2.87 19.33
N ASP A 248 -0.36 2.25 20.12
CA ASP A 248 -0.30 2.34 21.58
C ASP A 248 0.75 1.39 22.16
N THR A 249 1.98 1.89 22.12
CA THR A 249 3.13 1.21 22.71
C THR A 249 3.31 1.48 24.20
N ARG A 250 2.45 2.33 24.81
CA ARG A 250 2.62 2.79 26.20
C ARG A 250 2.58 1.64 27.20
N GLN A 251 1.76 0.63 26.93
CA GLN A 251 1.67 -0.60 27.72
C GLN A 251 2.96 -1.44 27.72
N PHE A 252 3.90 -1.14 26.83
CA PHE A 252 5.18 -1.84 26.71
C PHE A 252 6.37 -0.98 27.15
N ASN A 253 6.14 0.19 27.76
CA ASN A 253 7.19 1.08 28.28
C ASN A 253 7.72 0.59 29.64
N ASP A 254 8.16 -0.67 29.68
CA ASP A 254 8.74 -1.33 30.84
C ASP A 254 10.03 -2.04 30.41
N LYS A 255 11.14 -1.71 31.08
CA LYS A 255 12.47 -2.25 30.76
C LYS A 255 12.52 -3.76 30.99
N ASP A 256 11.72 -4.29 31.91
CA ASP A 256 11.67 -5.71 32.22
C ASP A 256 11.03 -6.54 31.10
N LEU A 257 10.20 -5.90 30.26
CA LEU A 257 9.61 -6.52 29.09
C LEU A 257 10.55 -6.50 27.87
N TRP A 258 11.49 -5.56 27.80
CA TRP A 258 12.38 -5.37 26.65
C TRP A 258 13.56 -6.36 26.65
N PRO A 259 14.16 -6.65 25.48
CA PRO A 259 15.38 -7.44 25.36
C PRO A 259 16.52 -6.95 26.25
N GLU A 260 17.28 -7.88 26.84
CA GLU A 260 18.41 -7.57 27.73
C GLU A 260 19.58 -6.90 27.01
N ASP A 261 19.70 -7.11 25.70
CA ASP A 261 20.72 -6.47 24.85
C ASP A 261 20.43 -5.00 24.53
N GLY A 262 19.29 -4.47 25.00
CA GLY A 262 18.88 -3.09 24.78
C GLY A 262 18.33 -2.81 23.37
N SER A 263 18.12 -3.85 22.54
CA SER A 263 17.48 -3.70 21.23
C SER A 263 16.01 -3.28 21.36
N GLN A 264 15.53 -2.51 20.37
CA GLN A 264 14.12 -2.13 20.30
C GLN A 264 13.24 -3.37 20.00
N PRO A 265 12.08 -3.56 20.66
CA PRO A 265 11.34 -4.82 20.65
C PRO A 265 10.24 -4.90 19.59
N PHE A 266 10.00 -3.84 18.81
CA PHE A 266 8.90 -3.79 17.87
C PHE A 266 9.26 -4.48 16.55
N VAL A 267 8.28 -5.16 15.95
CA VAL A 267 8.44 -5.86 14.68
C VAL A 267 7.18 -5.69 13.84
N TRP A 268 7.34 -5.44 12.55
CA TRP A 268 6.23 -5.46 11.61
C TRP A 268 5.74 -6.89 11.35
N SER A 269 4.47 -7.02 10.96
CA SER A 269 3.80 -8.29 10.67
C SER A 269 4.36 -9.05 9.46
N ASN A 270 5.36 -8.51 8.76
CA ASN A 270 6.16 -9.17 7.73
C ASN A 270 7.57 -9.58 8.23
N GLY A 271 7.84 -9.38 9.52
CA GLY A 271 9.06 -9.80 10.21
C GLY A 271 10.20 -8.80 10.25
N ASP A 272 9.99 -7.58 9.74
CA ASP A 272 10.98 -6.51 9.80
C ASP A 272 11.07 -5.90 11.21
N LYS A 273 12.29 -5.90 11.75
CA LYS A 273 12.62 -5.41 13.09
C LYS A 273 13.30 -4.04 13.05
N ASP A 274 13.53 -3.49 11.87
CA ASP A 274 14.25 -2.24 11.71
C ASP A 274 13.29 -1.10 11.36
N GLY A 275 12.23 -1.40 10.59
CA GLY A 275 11.15 -0.46 10.25
C GLY A 275 11.03 -0.15 8.75
N TYR A 276 12.02 -0.53 7.95
CA TYR A 276 12.13 -0.17 6.53
C TYR A 276 10.97 -0.67 5.65
N SER A 277 10.30 -1.74 6.06
CA SER A 277 9.31 -2.43 5.26
C SER A 277 7.87 -1.95 5.46
N HIS A 278 7.67 -0.92 6.28
CA HIS A 278 6.35 -0.33 6.42
C HIS A 278 5.87 0.21 5.06
N HIS A 279 4.59 0.01 4.80
CA HIS A 279 3.95 0.32 3.53
C HIS A 279 2.46 0.57 3.76
N GLY A 280 1.84 1.18 2.76
CA GLY A 280 0.41 1.41 2.72
C GLY A 280 -0.13 1.06 1.35
N ASP A 281 -1.33 0.52 1.37
CA ASP A 281 -2.08 0.10 0.23
C ASP A 281 -3.34 0.92 0.12
N TYR A 282 -3.72 1.25 -1.10
CA TYR A 282 -4.85 2.11 -1.39
C TYR A 282 -5.63 1.62 -2.59
N VAL A 283 -6.94 1.48 -2.42
CA VAL A 283 -7.90 1.25 -3.50
C VAL A 283 -8.95 2.34 -3.44
N PHE A 284 -9.04 3.14 -4.49
CA PHE A 284 -9.96 4.26 -4.58
C PHE A 284 -11.43 3.80 -4.64
N GLY A 285 -12.27 4.43 -3.84
CA GLY A 285 -13.70 4.16 -3.76
C GLY A 285 -14.54 5.35 -3.31
N TRP A 286 -14.13 6.58 -3.65
CA TRP A 286 -15.04 7.72 -3.46
C TRP A 286 -16.21 7.66 -4.45
N GLU A 287 -17.41 8.00 -3.99
CA GLU A 287 -18.64 7.95 -4.78
C GLU A 287 -18.68 9.07 -5.83
N GLY A 288 -18.83 8.71 -7.11
CA GLY A 288 -19.02 9.68 -8.19
C GLY A 288 -17.88 10.72 -8.28
N ASP A 289 -18.25 12.01 -8.23
CA ASP A 289 -17.32 13.14 -8.32
C ASP A 289 -16.94 13.73 -6.95
N SER A 290 -17.31 13.08 -5.84
CA SER A 290 -17.22 13.62 -4.48
C SER A 290 -15.81 14.08 -4.10
N LEU A 291 -14.78 13.27 -4.39
CA LEU A 291 -13.41 13.69 -4.13
C LEU A 291 -12.99 14.91 -4.96
N GLN A 292 -13.41 15.02 -6.22
CA GLN A 292 -13.11 16.20 -7.04
C GLN A 292 -13.78 17.44 -6.46
N ARG A 293 -15.06 17.36 -6.08
CA ARG A 293 -15.77 18.46 -5.41
C ARG A 293 -15.06 18.91 -4.13
N ALA A 294 -14.49 17.98 -3.38
CA ALA A 294 -13.73 18.29 -2.16
C ALA A 294 -12.39 18.98 -2.46
N MET A 295 -11.68 18.55 -3.50
CA MET A 295 -10.43 19.19 -3.95
C MET A 295 -10.69 20.59 -4.49
N ASP A 296 -11.75 20.78 -5.28
CA ASP A 296 -12.14 22.07 -5.84
C ASP A 296 -12.60 23.04 -4.76
N ALA A 297 -13.35 22.55 -3.76
CA ALA A 297 -13.79 23.32 -2.61
C ALA A 297 -12.70 23.59 -1.57
N ARG A 298 -11.49 23.02 -1.75
CA ARG A 298 -10.34 23.16 -0.85
C ARG A 298 -10.70 22.81 0.59
N CYS A 299 -11.36 21.66 0.75
CA CYS A 299 -11.82 21.21 2.04
C CYS A 299 -10.68 21.04 3.04
N ASN A 300 -10.99 21.30 4.32
CA ASN A 300 -9.99 21.39 5.37
C ASN A 300 -10.47 20.71 6.64
N ASP A 301 -9.62 19.85 7.18
CA ASP A 301 -9.87 18.96 8.30
C ASP A 301 -11.11 18.07 8.04
N THR A 302 -11.96 17.90 9.05
CA THR A 302 -13.25 17.19 8.96
C THR A 302 -14.38 18.04 8.37
N LEU A 303 -14.12 19.30 8.00
CA LEU A 303 -15.13 20.24 7.51
C LEU A 303 -15.07 20.37 5.98
N CYS A 304 -16.11 19.87 5.32
CA CYS A 304 -16.23 19.96 3.87
C CYS A 304 -17.70 20.12 3.47
N SER A 305 -18.13 21.37 3.22
CA SER A 305 -19.50 21.70 2.83
C SER A 305 -20.08 20.89 1.66
N PRO A 306 -19.32 20.53 0.60
CA PRO A 306 -19.88 19.73 -0.48
C PRO A 306 -20.01 18.24 -0.12
N LEU A 307 -19.39 17.76 0.96
CA LEU A 307 -19.41 16.33 1.32
C LEU A 307 -20.39 16.03 2.44
N LYS A 308 -20.90 14.81 2.42
CA LYS A 308 -21.68 14.21 3.50
C LYS A 308 -20.75 13.57 4.53
N THR A 309 -21.12 13.72 5.80
CA THR A 309 -20.38 13.14 6.92
C THR A 309 -21.30 12.36 7.85
N GLN A 310 -20.70 11.47 8.63
CA GLN A 310 -21.31 10.76 9.75
C GLN A 310 -20.50 11.02 11.02
N SER A 311 -21.07 10.75 12.19
CA SER A 311 -20.31 10.83 13.44
C SER A 311 -19.27 9.70 13.51
N SER A 312 -18.22 9.90 14.29
CA SER A 312 -17.22 8.86 14.53
C SER A 312 -17.83 7.61 15.14
N GLU A 313 -18.82 7.75 16.02
CA GLU A 313 -19.54 6.63 16.64
C GLU A 313 -20.36 5.82 15.63
N GLU A 314 -20.89 6.45 14.57
CA GLU A 314 -21.54 5.72 13.47
C GLU A 314 -20.50 4.98 12.62
N ALA A 315 -19.39 5.67 12.29
CA ALA A 315 -18.29 5.07 11.53
C ALA A 315 -17.69 3.83 12.24
N MET A 316 -17.59 3.85 13.58
CA MET A 316 -17.13 2.70 14.39
C MET A 316 -18.04 1.46 14.27
N LYS A 317 -19.32 1.61 13.89
CA LYS A 317 -20.22 0.47 13.71
C LYS A 317 -19.92 -0.33 12.44
N CYS A 318 -19.28 0.31 11.46
CA CYS A 318 -18.90 -0.36 10.22
C CYS A 318 -17.68 -1.26 10.42
N THR A 319 -17.95 -2.54 10.66
CA THR A 319 -16.93 -3.57 10.90
C THR A 319 -17.14 -4.76 9.98
N LYS A 320 -16.09 -5.55 9.78
CA LYS A 320 -16.16 -6.86 9.11
C LYS A 320 -15.63 -7.96 10.01
N PRO A 321 -16.24 -9.16 9.98
CA PRO A 321 -15.65 -10.32 10.60
C PRO A 321 -14.38 -10.73 9.84
N ARG A 322 -13.38 -11.19 10.59
CA ARG A 322 -12.16 -11.78 10.01
C ARG A 322 -12.49 -13.01 9.19
N VAL A 323 -11.91 -13.10 7.99
CA VAL A 323 -11.90 -14.25 7.11
C VAL A 323 -10.93 -15.29 7.62
N VAL A 324 -9.68 -14.90 7.92
CA VAL A 324 -8.69 -15.82 8.47
C VAL A 324 -8.92 -15.99 9.97
N LYS A 325 -9.13 -17.25 10.39
CA LYS A 325 -9.38 -17.61 11.80
C LYS A 325 -8.05 -17.95 12.47
N GLU A 326 -7.36 -16.94 12.97
CA GLU A 326 -6.16 -17.09 13.79
C GLU A 326 -6.24 -16.23 15.05
N GLU A 327 -5.45 -16.54 16.07
CA GLU A 327 -5.42 -15.71 17.27
C GLU A 327 -4.38 -14.59 17.15
N ILE A 328 -4.86 -13.36 17.02
CA ILE A 328 -4.02 -12.18 16.77
C ILE A 328 -3.86 -11.28 17.99
N ASP A 329 -4.73 -11.43 18.99
CA ASP A 329 -4.76 -10.54 20.14
C ASP A 329 -4.05 -11.14 21.34
N GLY A 330 -4.13 -12.45 21.56
CA GLY A 330 -3.37 -13.15 22.60
C GLY A 330 -1.85 -13.02 22.47
N TRP A 331 -1.14 -13.38 23.54
CA TRP A 331 0.31 -13.60 23.47
C TRP A 331 0.59 -14.80 22.57
N GLN A 332 1.31 -14.58 21.49
CA GLN A 332 1.74 -15.62 20.57
C GLN A 332 3.09 -16.20 21.04
N GLN A 333 3.22 -17.52 20.96
CA GLN A 333 4.35 -18.25 21.52
C GLN A 333 5.66 -17.96 20.80
N ALA A 334 6.78 -18.13 21.52
CA ALA A 334 8.11 -18.07 20.93
C ALA A 334 8.27 -19.17 19.87
N GLY A 335 8.30 -18.80 18.58
CA GLY A 335 8.40 -19.73 17.44
C GLY A 335 7.21 -19.71 16.49
N SER A 336 6.00 -19.39 16.98
CA SER A 336 4.89 -18.96 16.14
C SER A 336 5.11 -17.50 15.79
N LYS A 337 6.02 -17.23 14.85
CA LYS A 337 6.20 -15.86 14.35
C LYS A 337 4.82 -15.37 13.87
N PRO A 338 4.35 -14.17 14.27
CA PRO A 338 3.09 -13.58 13.77
C PRO A 338 3.10 -13.30 12.25
N TYR A 339 4.14 -13.76 11.56
CA TYR A 339 4.49 -13.44 10.20
C TYR A 339 5.03 -14.71 9.54
N HIS A 340 4.43 -15.09 8.41
CA HIS A 340 4.94 -16.20 7.63
C HIS A 340 6.12 -15.69 6.79
N VAL A 341 7.34 -15.90 7.28
CA VAL A 341 8.52 -15.75 6.42
C VAL A 341 8.53 -16.93 5.46
N ASN A 342 7.87 -16.82 4.31
CA ASN A 342 8.17 -17.74 3.22
C ASN A 342 9.61 -17.43 2.78
N ALA A 343 10.55 -18.29 3.20
CA ALA A 343 11.94 -18.28 2.75
C ALA A 343 12.09 -18.57 1.23
N SER A 344 10.97 -18.63 0.50
CA SER A 344 10.85 -18.95 -0.91
C SER A 344 10.02 -17.95 -1.72
N SER A 345 9.70 -16.76 -1.17
CA SER A 345 9.18 -15.69 -2.04
C SER A 345 10.30 -15.31 -3.01
N PRO A 346 10.15 -15.50 -4.34
CA PRO A 346 11.16 -15.07 -5.29
C PRO A 346 11.36 -13.58 -5.06
N SER A 347 12.61 -13.17 -4.97
CA SER A 347 12.95 -11.77 -5.14
C SER A 347 12.22 -11.26 -6.39
N SER A 348 11.60 -10.09 -6.27
CA SER A 348 10.96 -9.39 -7.38
C SER A 348 11.98 -9.13 -8.49
N ARG A 349 12.14 -10.10 -9.38
CA ARG A 349 12.75 -9.92 -10.70
C ARG A 349 12.25 -10.93 -11.74
N THR A 350 11.20 -11.66 -11.43
CA THR A 350 10.44 -12.40 -12.44
C THR A 350 8.97 -12.13 -12.15
N GLN A 351 8.50 -10.98 -12.64
CA GLN A 351 7.11 -10.91 -13.08
C GLN A 351 6.89 -12.18 -13.91
N VAL A 352 5.84 -12.92 -13.60
CA VAL A 352 5.22 -13.77 -14.62
C VAL A 352 4.84 -12.78 -15.71
N ALA A 353 5.73 -12.63 -16.70
CA ALA A 353 5.34 -12.09 -17.96
C ALA A 353 4.11 -12.89 -18.34
N SER A 354 2.97 -12.22 -18.45
CA SER A 354 1.87 -12.71 -19.26
C SER A 354 2.52 -13.25 -20.52
N LEU A 355 2.58 -14.57 -20.65
CA LEU A 355 3.19 -15.25 -21.77
C LEU A 355 2.42 -14.77 -23.00
N ASN A 356 2.98 -13.80 -23.71
CA ASN A 356 2.63 -13.57 -25.08
C ASN A 356 2.98 -14.87 -25.79
N ALA A 357 1.97 -15.68 -26.06
CA ALA A 357 2.10 -16.85 -26.89
C ALA A 357 2.69 -16.40 -28.23
N ILE A 358 3.94 -16.75 -28.49
CA ILE A 358 4.52 -16.63 -29.83
C ILE A 358 3.86 -17.71 -30.65
N ASN A 359 2.86 -17.33 -31.46
CA ASN A 359 2.21 -18.24 -32.39
C ASN A 359 3.19 -18.59 -33.52
N TYR A 360 3.60 -19.85 -33.61
CA TYR A 360 4.29 -20.39 -34.77
C TYR A 360 3.28 -21.18 -35.62
N HIS A 361 2.91 -20.67 -36.78
CA HIS A 361 1.97 -21.35 -37.68
C HIS A 361 2.69 -22.29 -38.64
N ARG A 362 2.48 -23.61 -38.47
CA ARG A 362 2.60 -24.62 -39.53
C ARG A 362 1.55 -25.72 -39.31
N GLY A 363 0.43 -25.63 -40.03
CA GLY A 363 -0.60 -26.67 -40.05
C GLY A 363 -1.51 -26.74 -38.81
N ASN A 364 -2.58 -27.54 -38.91
CA ASN A 364 -3.76 -27.57 -38.03
C ASN A 364 -3.56 -28.20 -36.62
N LEU A 365 -2.42 -28.02 -35.97
CA LEU A 365 -2.20 -28.50 -34.60
C LEU A 365 -1.44 -27.48 -33.75
N THR A 366 -2.02 -27.11 -32.61
CA THR A 366 -1.44 -26.22 -31.60
C THR A 366 -0.75 -27.03 -30.52
N PHE A 367 0.52 -26.75 -30.22
CA PHE A 367 1.25 -27.39 -29.11
C PHE A 367 1.81 -26.30 -28.17
N ALA A 368 1.64 -26.49 -26.86
CA ALA A 368 2.24 -25.66 -25.83
C ALA A 368 3.56 -26.31 -25.35
N TYR A 369 4.66 -25.55 -25.38
CA TYR A 369 5.96 -25.96 -24.86
C TYR A 369 6.15 -25.39 -23.44
N CYS A 370 6.53 -26.22 -22.47
CA CYS A 370 6.84 -25.81 -21.10
C CYS A 370 8.16 -26.48 -20.67
N PRO A 371 9.28 -25.75 -20.57
CA PRO A 371 10.50 -26.29 -20.01
C PRO A 371 10.49 -26.13 -18.48
N GLU A 372 10.94 -27.17 -17.79
CA GLU A 372 11.26 -27.25 -16.35
C GLU A 372 10.17 -27.78 -15.38
N LYS A 373 10.37 -29.07 -15.00
CA LYS A 373 10.03 -29.77 -13.76
C LYS A 373 8.66 -29.49 -13.12
N CYS A 374 7.64 -30.22 -13.57
CA CYS A 374 6.43 -30.45 -12.79
C CYS A 374 6.73 -31.43 -11.62
N ALA A 375 6.84 -30.92 -10.39
CA ALA A 375 6.65 -31.71 -9.18
C ALA A 375 5.14 -31.79 -8.88
N ALA A 376 4.66 -32.99 -8.59
CA ALA A 376 3.25 -33.37 -8.59
C ALA A 376 2.37 -32.56 -7.61
N ILE A 377 1.36 -31.88 -8.16
CA ILE A 377 0.15 -31.47 -7.44
C ILE A 377 -1.03 -32.11 -8.18
N SER A 378 -1.83 -32.90 -7.46
CA SER A 378 -2.94 -33.66 -8.01
C SER A 378 -4.04 -32.73 -8.53
N TRP A 379 -4.15 -32.60 -9.84
CA TRP A 379 -5.37 -32.12 -10.51
C TRP A 379 -5.80 -33.19 -11.50
N ARG A 380 -7.08 -33.59 -11.43
CA ARG A 380 -7.70 -34.48 -12.43
C ARG A 380 -7.75 -33.76 -13.77
N VAL A 381 -6.75 -33.99 -14.62
CA VAL A 381 -6.78 -33.65 -16.04
C VAL A 381 -6.83 -34.95 -16.82
N LYS A 382 -7.82 -35.08 -17.71
CA LYS A 382 -7.89 -36.18 -18.68
C LYS A 382 -6.71 -36.07 -19.65
N GLY A 383 -5.70 -36.92 -19.48
CA GLY A 383 -4.72 -37.30 -20.50
C GLY A 383 -3.44 -36.45 -20.56
N CYS A 384 -2.34 -36.99 -20.03
CA CYS A 384 -0.98 -36.68 -20.49
C CYS A 384 -0.43 -37.93 -21.18
N ILE A 385 -0.06 -37.81 -22.46
CA ILE A 385 0.66 -38.84 -23.21
C ILE A 385 2.16 -38.59 -23.01
N LYS A 386 2.89 -39.60 -22.54
CA LYS A 386 4.33 -39.59 -22.34
C LYS A 386 5.00 -40.04 -23.65
N PHE A 387 5.76 -39.17 -24.31
CA PHE A 387 6.64 -39.58 -25.42
C PHE A 387 8.02 -39.91 -24.84
N ASP A 388 8.26 -41.19 -24.60
CA ASP A 388 9.61 -41.72 -24.43
C ASP A 388 10.25 -41.91 -25.83
N GLN A 389 11.56 -41.69 -25.88
CA GLN A 389 12.47 -41.66 -27.03
C GLN A 389 12.08 -42.56 -28.23
N VAL A 390 12.08 -41.99 -29.45
CA VAL A 390 12.08 -42.78 -30.69
C VAL A 390 13.35 -42.48 -31.48
N PHE A 391 14.16 -43.53 -31.62
CA PHE A 391 15.32 -43.68 -32.47
C PHE A 391 15.01 -43.36 -33.93
N VAL A 392 15.88 -42.59 -34.60
CA VAL A 392 15.90 -42.49 -36.05
C VAL A 392 16.56 -43.75 -36.62
N GLN A 393 15.78 -44.63 -37.26
CA GLN A 393 16.33 -45.63 -38.17
C GLN A 393 16.28 -45.11 -39.61
N GLU A 394 17.45 -44.91 -40.20
CA GLU A 394 17.62 -44.79 -41.65
C GLU A 394 17.32 -46.13 -42.33
N LYS A 395 16.40 -46.14 -43.31
CA LYS A 395 16.30 -47.21 -44.29
C LYS A 395 16.86 -46.73 -45.64
N ARG A 396 18.00 -47.32 -46.01
CA ARG A 396 18.56 -47.31 -47.37
C ARG A 396 17.62 -48.02 -48.36
N ALA A 397 17.50 -47.45 -49.56
CA ALA A 397 17.21 -48.21 -50.78
C ALA A 397 18.37 -47.98 -51.77
N ARG A 398 18.91 -49.08 -52.31
CA ARG A 398 19.99 -49.15 -53.30
C ARG A 398 19.43 -48.99 -54.72
N THR A 399 20.21 -48.36 -55.61
CA THR A 399 20.53 -48.86 -56.97
C THR A 399 21.68 -48.04 -57.57
N SER A 400 22.74 -48.71 -58.03
CA SER A 400 23.82 -48.21 -58.93
C SER A 400 23.50 -48.67 -60.38
N PRO A 401 24.35 -48.49 -61.43
CA PRO A 401 25.59 -47.70 -61.60
C PRO A 401 25.67 -46.91 -62.96
N SER A 402 26.66 -46.00 -63.15
CA SER A 402 27.57 -45.95 -64.33
C SER A 402 28.28 -44.59 -64.55
N SER A 403 29.62 -44.67 -64.63
CA SER A 403 30.60 -44.02 -65.55
C SER A 403 30.65 -42.51 -65.86
N SER A 404 31.92 -42.05 -65.89
CA SER A 404 32.61 -41.15 -66.85
C SER A 404 32.79 -39.66 -66.56
N THR A 405 34.06 -39.30 -66.33
CA THR A 405 34.89 -38.23 -66.95
C THR A 405 34.49 -36.75 -66.84
N GLY A 406 35.47 -35.91 -66.50
CA GLY A 406 35.48 -34.48 -66.84
C GLY A 406 36.37 -33.64 -65.93
N GLU A 407 37.50 -33.20 -66.47
CA GLU A 407 38.50 -32.27 -65.92
C GLU A 407 38.01 -30.80 -65.86
N GLU A 408 38.82 -29.98 -65.16
CA GLU A 408 39.01 -28.51 -65.29
C GLU A 408 37.80 -27.61 -64.92
N GLU A 409 37.96 -26.47 -64.24
CA GLU A 409 38.92 -25.40 -64.50
C GLU A 409 39.05 -24.45 -63.28
N LYS A 410 40.21 -23.81 -63.17
CA LYS A 410 40.57 -22.74 -62.23
C LYS A 410 40.04 -21.38 -62.73
N GLU A 411 39.89 -20.44 -61.79
CA GLU A 411 40.18 -18.99 -61.81
C GLU A 411 39.15 -18.26 -60.93
N LEU A 412 39.47 -17.31 -60.05
CA LEU A 412 40.72 -16.72 -59.57
C LEU A 412 40.40 -16.10 -58.20
#